data_AF-A0A141RQT6-F1
#
_entry.id   AF-A0A141RQT6-F1
#
_cell.length_a   1.000
_cell.length_b   1.000
_cell.length_c   1.000
_cell.angle_alpha   90.00
_cell.angle_beta   90.00
_cell.angle_gamma   90.00
#
_symmetry.space_group_name_H-M   'P 1'
#
loop_
_entity.id
_entity.type
_entity.pdbx_description
1 polymer ?
#
loop_
_entity_poly.entity_id
_entity_poly.type
_entity_poly.pdbx_seq_one_letter_code
_entity_poly.pdbx_strand_id
1 'polypeptide(L)'
;TADISNASGTLVFDSANPEKSKVEVTLPMDTLDTHVDALNKEFKAGEYFNTGTYPQATFRSTRVISKGNQRYDVQGDLTIKGVTKPVTLHATLNKQGEHP
;
A
#
# COMPACT_ATOMS: atom_id res chain seq x y z
N THR A 1 -4.18 -17.06 3.37
CA THR A 1 -4.30 -15.60 3.50
C THR A 1 -4.42 -15.05 2.09
N ALA A 2 -5.27 -14.06 1.83
CA ALA A 2 -5.39 -13.49 0.48
C ALA A 2 -4.23 -12.53 0.18
N ASP A 3 -3.86 -12.39 -1.09
CA ASP A 3 -2.81 -11.48 -1.55
C ASP A 3 -3.18 -10.73 -2.83
N ILE A 4 -2.42 -9.68 -3.11
CA ILE A 4 -2.45 -8.92 -4.36
C ILE A 4 -1.00 -8.90 -4.84
N SER A 5 -0.77 -9.57 -5.96
CA SER A 5 0.56 -9.71 -6.56
C SER A 5 0.95 -8.47 -7.38
N ASN A 6 2.21 -8.37 -7.80
CA ASN A 6 2.70 -7.29 -8.69
C ASN A 6 2.49 -5.85 -8.17
N ALA A 7 2.40 -5.68 -6.85
CA ALA A 7 2.46 -4.37 -6.23
C ALA A 7 3.73 -3.63 -6.68
N SER A 8 3.59 -2.36 -7.02
CA SER A 8 4.69 -1.51 -7.44
C SER A 8 4.65 -0.18 -6.70
N GLY A 9 5.76 0.53 -6.65
CA GLY A 9 5.81 1.78 -5.89
C GLY A 9 7.18 2.42 -5.84
N THR A 10 7.23 3.54 -5.13
CA THR A 10 8.46 4.26 -4.82
C THR A 10 8.60 4.41 -3.31
N LEU A 11 9.82 4.17 -2.81
CA LEU A 11 10.21 4.44 -1.44
C LEU A 11 11.43 5.34 -1.48
N VAL A 12 11.27 6.57 -0.99
CA VAL A 12 12.38 7.48 -0.73
C VAL A 12 12.57 7.50 0.77
N PHE A 13 13.73 7.02 1.23
CA PHE A 13 14.06 6.99 2.66
C PHE A 13 15.22 7.94 2.95
N ASP A 14 14.98 8.93 3.80
CA ASP A 14 16.02 9.83 4.33
C ASP A 14 16.36 9.37 5.75
N SER A 15 17.51 8.70 5.91
CA SER A 15 17.94 8.19 7.22
C SER A 15 18.36 9.30 8.20
N ALA A 16 18.75 10.47 7.69
CA ALA A 16 19.12 11.62 8.53
C ALA A 16 17.87 12.39 8.99
N ASN A 17 16.84 12.45 8.13
CA ASN A 17 15.57 13.09 8.43
C ASN A 17 14.39 12.19 7.99
N PRO A 18 14.03 11.15 8.78
CA PRO A 18 12.99 10.21 8.38
C PRO A 18 11.65 10.83 8.02
N GLU A 19 11.31 12.00 8.56
CA GLU A 19 10.10 12.75 8.25
C GLU A 19 10.03 13.29 6.81
N LYS A 20 11.18 13.37 6.12
CA LYS A 20 11.26 13.71 4.68
C LYS A 20 11.08 12.49 3.77
N SER A 21 10.95 11.30 4.35
CA SER A 21 10.73 10.08 3.59
C SER A 21 9.34 10.08 2.94
N LYS A 22 9.22 9.38 1.80
CA LYS A 22 7.98 9.29 1.04
C LYS A 22 7.75 7.87 0.55
N VAL A 23 6.49 7.44 0.58
CA VAL A 23 6.04 6.13 0.08
C VAL A 23 4.86 6.33 -0.86
N GLU A 24 4.94 5.75 -2.04
CA GLU A 24 3.80 5.62 -2.96
C GLU A 24 3.69 4.17 -3.42
N VAL A 25 2.49 3.60 -3.38
CA VAL A 25 2.23 2.21 -3.77
C VAL A 25 1.03 2.16 -4.70
N THR A 26 1.12 1.34 -5.74
CA THR A 26 0.04 0.97 -6.64
C THR A 26 -0.16 -0.54 -6.56
N LEU A 27 -1.41 -0.95 -6.30
CA LEU A 27 -1.84 -2.34 -6.19
C LEU A 27 -2.72 -2.67 -7.41
N PRO A 28 -2.31 -3.61 -8.28
CA PRO A 28 -3.14 -4.06 -9.40
C PRO A 28 -4.22 -5.01 -8.89
N MET A 29 -5.46 -4.53 -8.80
CA MET A 29 -6.55 -5.22 -8.10
C MET A 29 -7.05 -6.46 -8.85
N ASP A 30 -6.79 -6.56 -10.16
CA ASP A 30 -7.06 -7.74 -10.97
C ASP A 30 -6.22 -8.96 -10.55
N THR A 31 -5.10 -8.76 -9.87
CA THR A 31 -4.25 -9.83 -9.32
C THR A 31 -4.70 -10.35 -7.95
N LEU A 32 -5.80 -9.83 -7.39
CA LEU A 32 -6.35 -10.31 -6.12
C LEU A 32 -6.54 -11.84 -6.17
N ASP A 33 -5.91 -12.52 -5.22
CA ASP A 33 -6.04 -13.97 -5.03
C ASP A 33 -6.34 -14.31 -3.57
N THR A 34 -7.52 -14.87 -3.35
CA THR A 34 -8.00 -15.39 -2.08
C THR A 34 -7.67 -16.87 -1.90
N HIS A 35 -7.05 -17.49 -2.90
CA HIS A 35 -6.83 -18.92 -3.05
C HIS A 35 -8.13 -19.74 -3.17
N VAL A 36 -9.25 -19.08 -3.49
CA VAL A 36 -10.56 -19.68 -3.73
C VAL A 36 -11.20 -18.97 -4.92
N ASP A 37 -11.31 -19.66 -6.07
CA ASP A 37 -11.76 -19.05 -7.33
C ASP A 37 -13.14 -18.37 -7.25
N ALA A 38 -14.07 -18.96 -6.48
CA ALA A 38 -15.39 -18.38 -6.26
C ALA A 38 -15.30 -17.01 -5.57
N LEU A 39 -14.46 -16.88 -4.53
CA LEU A 39 -14.25 -15.63 -3.80
C LEU A 39 -13.46 -14.62 -4.64
N ASN A 40 -12.52 -15.07 -5.47
CA ASN A 40 -11.81 -14.22 -6.43
C ASN A 40 -12.80 -13.55 -7.38
N LYS A 41 -13.72 -14.33 -7.95
CA LYS A 41 -14.77 -13.82 -8.85
C LYS A 41 -15.70 -12.85 -8.13
N GLU A 42 -16.11 -13.18 -6.91
CA GLU A 42 -17.01 -12.33 -6.12
C GLU A 42 -16.38 -10.98 -5.78
N PHE A 43 -15.17 -10.97 -5.18
CA PHE A 43 -14.52 -9.73 -4.76
C PHE A 43 -14.07 -8.85 -5.93
N LYS A 44 -13.81 -9.42 -7.10
CA LYS A 44 -13.50 -8.64 -8.31
C LYS A 44 -14.73 -7.99 -8.95
N ALA A 45 -15.93 -8.47 -8.64
CA ALA A 45 -17.18 -8.00 -9.24
C ALA A 45 -17.61 -6.59 -8.77
N GLY A 46 -18.62 -6.04 -9.46
CA GLY A 46 -19.15 -4.68 -9.27
C GLY A 46 -19.54 -4.31 -7.83
N GLU A 47 -20.13 -5.26 -7.12
CA GLU A 47 -20.59 -5.08 -5.74
C GLU A 47 -19.44 -4.86 -4.75
N TYR A 48 -18.26 -5.42 -5.04
CA TYR A 48 -17.08 -5.36 -4.18
C TYR A 48 -16.04 -4.38 -4.75
N PHE A 49 -14.84 -4.85 -5.13
CA PHE A 49 -13.77 -3.95 -5.59
C PHE A 49 -13.98 -3.43 -7.00
N ASN A 50 -14.84 -4.08 -7.80
CA ASN A 50 -15.14 -3.73 -9.19
C ASN A 50 -13.85 -3.48 -10.01
N THR A 51 -13.00 -4.49 -10.10
CA THR A 51 -11.64 -4.34 -10.64
C THR A 51 -11.62 -4.07 -12.14
N GLY A 52 -12.71 -4.36 -12.85
CA GLY A 52 -12.89 -3.96 -14.25
C GLY A 52 -13.02 -2.45 -14.44
N THR A 53 -13.65 -1.74 -13.49
CA THR A 53 -13.75 -0.27 -13.52
C THR A 53 -12.62 0.41 -12.74
N TYR A 54 -12.18 -0.20 -11.63
CA TYR A 54 -11.14 0.30 -10.74
C TYR A 54 -9.98 -0.70 -10.69
N PRO A 55 -9.14 -0.76 -11.74
CA PRO A 55 -8.09 -1.77 -11.84
C PRO A 55 -6.96 -1.57 -10.83
N GLN A 56 -6.90 -0.42 -10.15
CA GLN A 56 -5.84 -0.07 -9.22
C GLN A 56 -6.38 0.46 -7.90
N ALA A 57 -5.76 0.04 -6.80
CA ALA A 57 -5.78 0.77 -5.54
C ALA A 57 -4.43 1.46 -5.34
N THR A 58 -4.42 2.62 -4.67
CA THR A 58 -3.18 3.36 -4.43
C THR A 58 -3.06 3.82 -2.99
N PHE A 59 -1.83 3.89 -2.49
CA PHE A 59 -1.49 4.54 -1.23
C PHE A 59 -0.45 5.61 -1.48
N ARG A 60 -0.64 6.81 -0.93
CA ARG A 60 0.32 7.92 -1.01
C ARG A 60 0.55 8.50 0.37
N SER A 61 1.79 8.42 0.88
CA SER A 61 2.13 8.98 2.18
C SER A 61 2.03 10.51 2.15
N THR A 62 1.44 11.08 3.19
CA THR A 62 1.38 12.52 3.43
C THR A 62 2.30 12.95 4.57
N ARG A 63 2.59 12.05 5.52
CA ARG A 63 3.48 12.32 6.65
C ARG A 63 4.13 11.04 7.17
N VAL A 64 5.41 11.11 7.51
CA VAL A 64 6.14 10.05 8.23
C VAL A 64 6.52 10.58 9.59
N ILE A 65 6.23 9.82 10.65
CA ILE A 65 6.52 10.16 12.04
C ILE A 65 7.42 9.08 12.62
N SER A 66 8.63 9.45 13.05
CA SER A 66 9.51 8.53 13.79
C SER A 66 8.95 8.27 15.18
N LYS A 67 8.89 6.99 15.57
CA LYS A 67 8.50 6.55 16.91
C LYS A 67 9.72 6.08 17.73
N GLY A 68 10.93 6.27 17.19
CA GLY A 68 12.16 5.68 17.72
C GLY A 68 12.21 4.16 17.50
N ASN A 69 13.34 3.54 17.85
CA ASN A 69 13.53 2.08 17.78
C ASN A 69 13.12 1.47 16.43
N GLN A 70 13.50 2.12 15.33
CA GLN A 70 13.20 1.69 13.96
C GLN A 70 11.69 1.57 13.63
N ARG A 71 10.81 2.21 14.41
CA ARG A 71 9.37 2.23 14.20
C ARG A 71 8.91 3.57 13.66
N TYR A 72 7.92 3.54 12.77
CA TYR A 72 7.38 4.72 12.11
C TYR A 72 5.86 4.62 11.99
N ASP A 73 5.18 5.74 12.22
CA ASP A 73 3.80 5.91 11.77
C ASP A 73 3.83 6.60 10.41
N VAL A 74 3.35 5.92 9.36
CA VAL A 74 3.26 6.45 7.99
C VAL A 74 1.80 6.77 7.72
N GLN A 75 1.47 8.06 7.77
CA GLN A 75 0.15 8.56 7.43
C GLN A 75 0.07 8.78 5.92
N GLY A 76 -1.07 8.44 5.33
CA GLY A 76 -1.27 8.63 3.90
C GLY A 76 -2.70 8.40 3.47
N ASP A 77 -2.93 8.71 2.20
CA ASP A 77 -4.22 8.56 1.56
C ASP A 77 -4.28 7.21 0.85
N LEU A 78 -5.27 6.39 1.23
CA LEU A 78 -5.59 5.12 0.58
C LEU A 78 -6.80 5.32 -0.33
N THR A 79 -6.62 5.06 -1.62
CA THR A 79 -7.68 5.09 -2.62
C THR A 79 -8.04 3.67 -3.04
N ILE A 80 -9.28 3.26 -2.80
CA ILE A 80 -9.85 1.98 -3.24
C ILE A 80 -11.21 2.27 -3.87
N LYS A 81 -11.48 1.70 -5.06
CA LYS A 81 -12.75 1.90 -5.79
C LYS A 81 -13.09 3.38 -6.00
N GLY A 82 -12.08 4.20 -6.27
CA GLY A 82 -12.21 5.66 -6.43
C GLY A 82 -12.49 6.45 -5.15
N VAL A 83 -12.63 5.79 -4.00
CA VAL A 83 -12.84 6.44 -2.70
C VAL A 83 -11.52 6.58 -1.97
N THR A 84 -11.16 7.81 -1.61
CA THR A 84 -9.94 8.12 -0.86
C THR A 84 -10.23 8.33 0.62
N LYS A 85 -9.49 7.66 1.49
CA LYS A 85 -9.55 7.85 2.95
C LYS A 85 -8.16 7.92 3.56
N PRO A 86 -7.93 8.75 4.59
CA PRO A 86 -6.67 8.77 5.30
C PRO A 86 -6.53 7.52 6.18
N VAL A 87 -5.33 6.95 6.20
CA VAL A 87 -4.95 5.81 7.05
C VAL A 87 -3.57 6.03 7.67
N THR A 88 -3.29 5.32 8.76
CA THR A 88 -1.94 5.27 9.35
C THR A 88 -1.44 3.83 9.28
N LEU A 89 -0.28 3.65 8.66
CA LEU A 89 0.43 2.37 8.61
C LEU A 89 1.55 2.38 9.66
N HIS A 90 1.61 1.34 10.49
CA HIS A 90 2.70 1.16 11.45
C HIS A 90 3.81 0.34 10.80
N ALA A 91 4.93 0.99 10.51
CA ALA A 91 6.07 0.40 9.81
C ALA A 91 7.23 0.12 10.77
N THR A 92 7.98 -0.94 10.47
CA THR A 92 9.26 -1.27 11.14
C THR A 92 10.36 -1.34 10.09
N LEU A 93 11.44 -0.59 10.30
CA LEU A 93 12.64 -0.68 9.47
C LEU A 93 13.44 -1.92 9.87
N ASN A 94 13.26 -3.01 9.11
CA ASN A 94 13.91 -4.28 9.39
C ASN A 94 15.39 -4.31 8.95
N LYS A 95 15.70 -3.63 7.84
CA LYS A 95 17.06 -3.57 7.27
C LYS A 95 17.24 -2.29 6.47
N GLN A 96 18.46 -1.74 6.53
CA GLN A 96 18.92 -0.64 5.69
C GLN A 96 20.26 -1.06 5.06
N GLY A 97 20.44 -0.75 3.78
CA GLY A 97 21.67 -1.01 3.03
C GLY A 97 21.69 -0.21 1.74
N GLU A 98 22.82 -0.20 1.04
CA GLU A 98 22.91 0.46 -0.26
C GLU A 98 22.05 -0.29 -1.30
N HIS A 99 21.24 0.47 -2.04
CA HIS A 99 20.55 -0.04 -3.21
C HIS A 99 21.54 -0.04 -4.38
N PRO A 100 21.77 -1.18 -5.06
CA PRO A 100 22.64 -1.24 -6.24
C PRO A 100 22.09 -0.43 -7.43
#